data_AF-A0A2E9LHT2-F1
#
_entry.id   AF-A0A2E9LHT2-F1
#
_cell.length_a   1.000
_cell.length_b   1.000
_cell.length_c   1.000
_cell.angle_alpha   90.00
_cell.angle_beta   90.00
_cell.angle_gamma   90.00
#
_symmetry.space_group_name_H-M   'P 1'
#
loop_
_entity.id
_entity.type
_entity.pdbx_description
1 polymer ?
#
loop_
_entity_poly.entity_id
_entity_poly.type
_entity_poly.pdbx_seq_one_letter_code
_entity_poly.pdbx_strand_id
1 'polypeptide(L)'
;MFDDGLYNGWSNRETWAANLHLSNDYRWHTLTWDAVRKAVTGGASRYGIAHLLESCFNDYIEDPEGPLALNGEGHEAAVLRDVGSLWRIDWLEIEPHWTDAVKEEKAYE
;
A
#
# COMPACT_ATOMS: atom_id res chain seq x y z
N MET A 1 -19.83 -4.52 -24.43
CA MET A 1 -19.23 -4.28 -23.10
C MET A 1 -17.81 -3.83 -23.39
N PHE A 2 -17.51 -2.55 -23.21
CA PHE A 2 -16.14 -2.07 -23.37
C PHE A 2 -15.38 -2.58 -22.16
N ASP A 3 -14.45 -3.48 -22.40
CA ASP A 3 -13.38 -3.75 -21.46
C ASP A 3 -12.59 -2.45 -21.37
N ASP A 4 -12.63 -1.80 -20.21
CA ASP A 4 -11.91 -0.55 -19.94
C ASP A 4 -10.38 -0.76 -19.94
N GLY A 5 -9.94 -2.02 -20.12
CA GLY A 5 -8.54 -2.40 -20.13
C GLY A 5 -7.92 -2.36 -18.74
N LEU A 6 -8.76 -2.18 -17.70
CA LEU A 6 -8.33 -2.10 -16.32
C LEU A 6 -8.34 -3.49 -15.69
N TYR A 7 -7.35 -3.75 -14.86
CA TYR A 7 -7.30 -4.96 -14.06
C TYR A 7 -8.01 -4.69 -12.73
N ASN A 8 -9.24 -5.20 -12.56
CA ASN A 8 -10.06 -4.96 -11.37
C ASN A 8 -10.24 -3.46 -11.03
N GLY A 9 -10.29 -2.59 -12.05
CA GLY A 9 -10.39 -1.13 -11.88
C GLY A 9 -9.04 -0.41 -11.71
N TRP A 10 -7.92 -1.12 -11.81
CA TRP A 10 -6.55 -0.57 -11.71
C TRP A 10 -5.83 -0.62 -13.06
N SER A 11 -4.83 0.24 -13.25
CA SER A 11 -4.03 0.27 -14.47
C SER A 11 -3.34 -1.07 -14.80
N ASN A 12 -3.01 -1.87 -13.78
CA ASN A 12 -2.38 -3.19 -13.94
C ASN A 12 -2.56 -4.08 -12.70
N ARG A 13 -2.21 -5.37 -12.87
CA ARG A 13 -2.30 -6.39 -11.81
C ARG A 13 -1.39 -6.07 -10.62
N GLU A 14 -0.16 -5.62 -10.88
CA GLU A 14 0.83 -5.34 -9.85
C GLU A 14 0.36 -4.23 -8.90
N THR A 15 -0.25 -3.18 -9.45
CA THR A 15 -0.78 -2.04 -8.69
C THR A 15 -1.99 -2.45 -7.85
N TRP A 16 -2.93 -3.20 -8.44
CA TRP A 16 -4.05 -3.77 -7.69
C TRP A 16 -3.57 -4.67 -6.54
N ALA A 17 -2.63 -5.57 -6.81
CA ALA A 17 -2.17 -6.54 -5.83
C ALA A 17 -1.41 -5.85 -4.69
N ALA A 18 -0.56 -4.86 -4.99
CA ALA A 18 0.14 -4.08 -3.97
C ALA A 18 -0.84 -3.41 -2.99
N ASN A 19 -1.88 -2.73 -3.51
CA ASN A 19 -2.88 -2.13 -2.65
C ASN A 19 -3.72 -3.17 -1.89
N LEU A 20 -4.08 -4.29 -2.53
CA LEU A 20 -4.79 -5.38 -1.87
C LEU A 20 -4.00 -5.90 -0.67
N HIS A 21 -2.69 -6.08 -0.80
CA HIS A 21 -1.86 -6.54 0.30
C HIS A 21 -1.80 -5.54 1.44
N LEU A 22 -1.50 -4.27 1.14
CA LEU A 22 -1.44 -3.22 2.16
C LEU A 22 -2.76 -3.05 2.91
N SER A 23 -3.91 -3.29 2.24
CA SER A 23 -5.24 -3.04 2.81
C SER A 23 -5.88 -4.25 3.50
N ASN A 24 -5.56 -5.48 3.08
CA ASN A 24 -6.28 -6.67 3.52
C ASN A 24 -5.66 -7.35 4.75
N ASP A 25 -4.36 -7.15 5.00
CA ASP A 25 -3.75 -7.59 6.26
C ASP A 25 -3.94 -6.54 7.35
N TYR A 26 -4.49 -6.95 8.51
CA TYR A 26 -4.83 -6.02 9.59
C TYR A 26 -3.61 -5.24 10.12
N ARG A 27 -2.46 -5.90 10.28
CA ARG A 27 -1.26 -5.26 10.81
C ARG A 27 -0.69 -4.30 9.79
N TRP A 28 -0.58 -4.72 8.54
CA TRP A 28 -0.05 -3.88 7.47
C TRP A 28 -0.95 -2.69 7.22
N HIS A 29 -2.26 -2.91 7.22
CA HIS A 29 -3.23 -1.84 7.12
C HIS A 29 -3.03 -0.83 8.25
N THR A 30 -2.98 -1.28 9.51
CA THR A 30 -2.84 -0.39 10.66
C THR A 30 -1.56 0.43 10.62
N LEU A 31 -0.42 -0.19 10.30
CA LEU A 31 0.88 0.50 10.29
C LEU A 31 1.01 1.46 9.10
N THR A 32 0.56 1.03 7.93
CA THR A 32 0.52 1.89 6.73
C THR A 32 -0.43 3.05 6.95
N TRP A 33 -1.59 2.80 7.54
CA TRP A 33 -2.58 3.82 7.90
C TRP A 33 -2.00 4.87 8.84
N ASP A 34 -1.36 4.45 9.94
CA ASP A 34 -0.74 5.38 10.90
C ASP A 34 0.34 6.25 10.24
N ALA A 35 1.14 5.66 9.35
CA ALA A 35 2.16 6.37 8.60
C ALA A 35 1.54 7.40 7.64
N VAL A 36 0.52 7.01 6.86
CA VAL A 36 -0.20 7.90 5.94
C VAL A 36 -0.92 9.00 6.72
N ARG A 37 -1.61 8.67 7.82
CA ARG A 37 -2.31 9.65 8.66
C ARG A 37 -1.35 10.72 9.17
N LYS A 38 -0.18 10.32 9.68
CA LYS A 38 0.89 11.26 10.09
C LYS A 38 1.35 12.13 8.91
N ALA A 39 1.63 11.53 7.76
CA ALA A 39 2.08 12.25 6.58
C ALA A 39 1.05 13.27 6.07
N VAL A 40 -0.23 12.89 5.97
CA VAL A 40 -1.34 13.77 5.61
C VAL A 40 -1.49 14.92 6.60
N THR A 41 -1.44 14.64 7.92
CA THR A 41 -1.52 15.69 8.95
C THR A 41 -0.33 16.64 8.93
N GLY A 42 0.85 16.14 8.56
CA GLY A 42 2.07 16.93 8.40
C GLY A 42 2.15 17.73 7.09
N GLY A 43 1.14 17.63 6.22
CA GLY A 43 1.11 18.33 4.94
C GLY A 43 2.05 17.74 3.88
N ALA A 44 2.32 16.44 3.94
CA ALA A 44 3.10 15.76 2.91
C ALA A 44 2.42 15.89 1.54
N SER A 45 3.23 16.02 0.49
CA SER A 45 2.72 16.02 -0.88
C SER A 45 2.26 14.63 -1.29
N ARG A 46 1.41 14.56 -2.32
CA ARG A 46 1.01 13.30 -2.98
C ARG A 46 2.19 12.39 -3.31
N TYR A 47 3.27 12.95 -3.88
CA TYR A 47 4.48 12.20 -4.19
C TYR A 47 5.19 11.68 -2.94
N GLY A 48 5.20 12.46 -1.85
CA GLY A 48 5.75 12.04 -0.58
C GLY A 48 4.98 10.87 0.05
N ILE A 49 3.65 10.86 -0.11
CA ILE A 49 2.80 9.78 0.39
C ILE A 49 2.92 8.53 -0.49
N ALA A 50 2.99 8.68 -1.81
CA ALA A 50 3.26 7.56 -2.72
C ALA A 50 4.61 6.89 -2.40
N HIS A 51 5.67 7.68 -2.19
CA HIS A 51 6.97 7.15 -1.77
C HIS A 51 6.92 6.49 -0.38
N LEU A 52 6.09 7.00 0.54
CA LEU A 52 5.89 6.38 1.85
C LEU A 52 5.23 5.00 1.72
N LEU A 53 4.19 4.87 0.88
CA LEU A 53 3.54 3.59 0.60
C LEU A 53 4.51 2.57 0.00
N GLU A 54 5.33 3.02 -0.97
CA GLU A 54 6.41 2.22 -1.55
C GLU A 54 7.41 1.78 -0.48
N SER A 55 7.84 2.70 0.39
CA SER A 55 8.81 2.40 1.45
C SER A 55 8.24 1.38 2.44
N CYS A 56 6.99 1.58 2.89
CA CYS A 56 6.30 0.61 3.73
C CYS A 56 6.31 -0.77 3.06
N PHE A 57 5.89 -0.87 1.80
CA PHE A 57 5.83 -2.12 1.07
C PHE A 57 7.21 -2.80 0.91
N ASN A 58 8.25 -2.04 0.57
CA ASN A 58 9.61 -2.56 0.39
C ASN A 58 10.25 -2.99 1.71
N ASP A 59 10.05 -2.24 2.80
CA ASP A 59 10.55 -2.59 4.13
C ASP A 59 10.07 -4.00 4.55
N TYR A 60 8.82 -4.37 4.22
CA TYR A 60 8.31 -5.73 4.46
C TYR A 60 8.96 -6.81 3.58
N ILE A 61 9.30 -6.50 2.32
CA ILE A 61 9.92 -7.46 1.38
C ILE A 61 11.38 -7.73 1.74
N GLU A 62 12.09 -6.69 2.16
CA GLU A 62 13.51 -6.70 2.44
C GLU A 62 13.83 -7.21 3.84
N ASP A 63 12.98 -6.91 4.83
CA ASP A 63 13.13 -7.37 6.22
C ASP A 63 11.90 -8.15 6.73
N PRO A 64 11.71 -9.40 6.26
CA PRO A 64 10.61 -10.27 6.68
C PRO A 64 10.76 -10.81 8.11
N GLU A 65 11.77 -10.37 8.87
CA GLU A 65 11.94 -10.62 10.31
C GLU A 65 11.92 -9.32 11.14
N GLY A 66 11.72 -8.17 10.49
CA GLY A 66 11.75 -6.85 11.10
C GLY A 66 10.58 -6.60 12.06
N PRO A 67 10.46 -5.38 12.63
CA PRO A 67 9.38 -4.99 13.54
C PRO A 67 7.98 -5.06 12.92
N LEU A 68 7.92 -5.46 11.66
CA LEU A 68 6.78 -5.58 10.78
C LEU A 68 6.35 -7.04 10.56
N ALA A 69 7.23 -8.01 10.82
CA ALA A 69 6.95 -9.44 10.72
C ALA A 69 6.54 -10.05 12.07
N LEU A 70 5.59 -10.98 12.07
CA LEU A 70 5.26 -11.81 13.24
C LEU A 70 5.60 -13.26 12.93
N ASN A 71 6.40 -13.87 13.82
CA ASN A 71 6.55 -15.32 13.96
C ASN A 71 7.26 -16.10 12.84
N GLY A 72 8.20 -15.48 12.12
CA GLY A 72 9.30 -16.22 11.49
C GLY A 72 8.92 -17.19 10.36
N GLU A 73 7.75 -17.02 9.75
CA GLU A 73 7.40 -17.73 8.53
C GLU A 73 7.34 -16.71 7.40
N GLY A 74 8.45 -16.52 6.67
CA GLY A 74 8.57 -15.63 5.51
C GLY A 74 7.63 -15.94 4.32
N HIS A 75 6.52 -16.64 4.57
CA HIS A 75 5.44 -16.92 3.64
C HIS A 75 4.78 -15.63 3.14
N GLU A 76 4.57 -14.64 4.01
CA GLU A 76 3.94 -13.37 3.63
C GLU A 76 4.82 -12.55 2.70
N ALA A 77 6.13 -12.51 2.94
CA ALA A 77 7.09 -11.89 2.03
C ALA A 77 7.21 -12.66 0.70
N ALA A 78 7.03 -13.98 0.71
CA ALA A 78 6.95 -14.76 -0.53
C ALA A 78 5.69 -14.40 -1.35
N VAL A 79 4.55 -14.17 -0.68
CA VAL A 79 3.32 -13.70 -1.34
C VAL A 79 3.48 -12.28 -1.89
N LEU A 80 4.15 -11.38 -1.17
CA LEU A 80 4.44 -10.02 -1.65
C LEU A 80 5.38 -10.01 -2.86
N ARG A 81 6.37 -10.92 -2.91
CA ARG A 81 7.24 -11.09 -4.09
C ARG A 81 6.47 -11.62 -5.31
N ASP A 82 5.35 -12.31 -5.08
CA ASP A 82 4.46 -12.85 -6.12
C ASP A 82 3.51 -11.80 -6.74
N VAL A 83 3.48 -10.57 -6.18
CA VAL A 83 2.84 -9.40 -6.82
C VAL A 83 3.35 -9.21 -8.24
N GLY A 84 4.62 -9.55 -8.49
CA GLY A 84 5.24 -9.53 -9.81
C GLY A 84 6.36 -8.51 -9.87
N SER A 85 6.41 -7.71 -10.94
CA SER A 85 7.46 -6.71 -11.09
C SER A 85 7.14 -5.47 -10.26
N LEU A 86 7.88 -5.23 -9.18
CA LEU A 86 7.72 -4.06 -8.31
C LEU A 86 7.78 -2.73 -9.09
N TRP A 87 8.59 -2.68 -10.15
CA TRP A 87 8.73 -1.52 -11.05
C TRP A 87 7.46 -1.16 -11.83
N ARG A 88 6.45 -2.04 -11.86
CA ARG A 88 5.16 -1.80 -12.52
C ARG A 88 4.08 -1.28 -11.58
N ILE A 89 4.36 -1.21 -10.28
CA ILE A 89 3.41 -0.69 -9.30
C ILE A 89 3.32 0.83 -9.47
N ASP A 90 2.12 1.35 -9.74
CA ASP A 90 1.86 2.78 -9.76
C ASP A 90 1.44 3.26 -8.36
N TRP A 91 2.43 3.69 -7.57
CA TRP A 91 2.18 4.20 -6.22
C TRP A 91 1.36 5.50 -6.20
N LEU A 92 1.34 6.27 -7.29
CA LEU A 92 0.53 7.49 -7.39
C LEU A 92 -0.94 7.16 -7.65
N GLU A 93 -1.22 6.04 -8.32
CA GLU A 93 -2.57 5.48 -8.43
C GLU A 93 -3.08 4.98 -7.07
N ILE A 94 -2.22 4.37 -6.25
CA ILE A 94 -2.57 3.86 -4.91
C ILE A 94 -2.81 4.98 -3.89
N GLU A 95 -1.97 6.02 -3.89
CA GLU A 95 -2.02 7.12 -2.91
C GLU A 95 -3.41 7.67 -2.55
N PRO A 96 -4.29 8.03 -3.51
CA PRO A 96 -5.60 8.61 -3.19
C PRO A 96 -6.50 7.65 -2.40
N HIS A 97 -6.38 6.33 -2.59
CA HIS A 97 -7.16 5.36 -1.82
C HIS A 97 -6.88 5.42 -0.32
N TRP A 98 -5.66 5.80 0.05
CA TRP A 98 -5.27 5.95 1.45
C TRP A 98 -5.53 7.35 1.97
N THR A 99 -5.22 8.39 1.19
CA THR A 99 -5.37 9.76 1.68
C THR A 99 -6.81 10.22 1.72
N ASP A 100 -7.67 9.74 0.81
CA ASP A 100 -9.09 10.05 0.85
C ASP A 100 -9.78 9.34 2.01
N ALA A 101 -9.43 8.08 2.28
CA ALA A 101 -9.92 7.37 3.47
C ALA A 101 -9.56 8.12 4.78
N VAL A 102 -8.33 8.62 4.89
CA VAL A 102 -7.90 9.44 6.05
C VAL A 102 -8.68 10.77 6.14
N LYS A 103 -8.98 11.41 5.01
CA LYS A 103 -9.78 12.66 4.99
C LYS A 103 -11.24 12.39 5.34
N GLU A 104 -11.79 11.27 4.91
CA GLU A 104 -13.16 10.84 5.23
C GLU A 104 -13.29 10.56 6.73
N GLU A 105 -12.33 9.88 7.38
CA GLU A 105 -12.32 9.69 8.84
C GLU A 105 -12.41 11.04 9.57
N LYS A 106 -11.57 12.01 9.18
CA LYS A 106 -11.60 13.37 9.76
C LYS A 106 -12.90 14.14 9.55
N ALA A 107 -13.68 13.81 8.51
CA ALA A 107 -14.96 14.48 8.27
C ALA A 107 -16.05 14.04 9.28
N TYR A 108 -15.80 12.95 10.02
CA TYR A 108 -16.70 12.40 11.02
C TYR A 108 -16.18 12.53 12.47
N GLU A 109 -14.98 13.08 12.68
CA GLU A 109 -14.40 13.49 13.98
C GLU A 109 -14.85 14.92 14.37
#